data_AF-A0A392PTF5-F1
#
_entry.id   AF-A0A392PTF5-F1
#
_cell.length_a   1.000
_cell.length_b   1.000
_cell.length_c   1.000
_cell.angle_alpha   90.00
_cell.angle_beta   90.00
_cell.angle_gamma   90.00
#
_symmetry.space_group_name_H-M   'P 1'
#
loop_
_entity.id
_entity.type
_entity.pdbx_description
1 polymer ?
#
loop_
_entity_poly.entity_id
_entity_poly.type
_entity_poly.pdbx_seq_one_letter_code
_entity_poly.pdbx_strand_id
1 'polypeptide(L)'
;MGIADAILDLVSSGTTLKENNLKEIEGGVVLESQAALVASRKSLIGRKGVLETTHEMLERLEAHLRATGQFTVTANMRGSSAEEVAERVLSQPSLSGLQ
;
A
#
# COMPACT_ATOMS: atom_id res chain seq x y z
N MET A 1 -32.99 -6.70 20.37
CA MET A 1 -32.41 -7.86 21.08
C MET A 1 -31.42 -7.30 22.10
N GLY A 2 -31.60 -7.55 23.40
CA GLY A 2 -30.77 -7.02 24.49
C GLY A 2 -29.80 -8.08 25.02
N ILE A 3 -28.96 -8.63 24.14
CA ILE A 3 -28.02 -9.71 24.49
C ILE A 3 -26.71 -9.16 25.06
N ALA A 4 -26.33 -7.94 24.66
CA ALA A 4 -25.17 -7.22 25.16
C ALA A 4 -25.44 -5.70 25.14
N ASP A 5 -24.71 -4.96 25.97
CA ASP A 5 -24.78 -3.49 26.05
C ASP A 5 -23.90 -2.80 24.99
N ALA A 6 -22.88 -3.50 24.48
CA ALA A 6 -21.96 -3.05 23.44
C ALA A 6 -21.40 -4.25 22.64
N ILE A 7 -20.79 -3.97 21.49
CA ILE A 7 -20.12 -4.96 20.65
C ILE A 7 -18.67 -4.55 20.39
N LEU A 8 -17.83 -5.54 20.07
CA LEU A 8 -16.49 -5.36 19.51
C LEU A 8 -16.46 -6.15 18.20
N ASP A 9 -16.24 -5.46 17.09
CA ASP A 9 -16.31 -6.06 15.75
C ASP A 9 -15.31 -5.39 14.79
N LEU A 10 -15.07 -6.02 13.65
CA LEU A 10 -14.26 -5.47 12.57
C LEU A 10 -15.06 -4.40 11.81
N VAL A 11 -14.47 -3.22 11.68
CA VAL A 11 -15.08 -2.09 10.95
C VAL A 11 -14.21 -1.73 9.76
N SER A 12 -14.84 -1.52 8.60
CA SER A 12 -14.18 -1.00 7.39
C SER A 12 -14.86 0.30 6.92
N SER A 13 -15.97 0.23 6.20
CA SER A 13 -16.70 1.43 5.75
C SER A 13 -17.64 2.03 6.80
N GLY A 14 -17.90 1.31 7.91
CA GLY A 14 -18.88 1.70 8.93
C GLY A 14 -20.35 1.49 8.55
N THR A 15 -20.64 0.95 7.36
CA THR A 15 -22.03 0.77 6.88
C THR A 15 -22.87 -0.08 7.82
N THR A 16 -22.33 -1.22 8.28
CA THR A 16 -23.01 -2.14 9.21
C THR A 16 -23.37 -1.46 10.53
N LEU A 17 -22.48 -0.63 11.07
CA LEU A 17 -22.76 0.11 12.31
C LEU A 17 -23.92 1.08 12.11
N LYS A 18 -23.87 1.85 11.02
CA LYS A 18 -24.92 2.83 10.69
C LYS A 18 -26.29 2.18 10.49
N GLU A 19 -26.35 1.05 9.78
CA GLU A 19 -27.59 0.28 9.56
C GLU A 19 -28.20 -0.26 10.85
N ASN A 20 -27.39 -0.45 11.89
CA ASN A 20 -27.83 -0.91 13.22
C ASN A 20 -27.94 0.22 14.25
N ASN A 21 -27.91 1.49 13.82
CA ASN A 21 -27.94 2.66 14.70
C ASN A 21 -26.82 2.67 15.76
N LEU A 22 -25.67 2.06 15.44
CA LEU A 22 -24.48 2.03 16.28
C LEU A 22 -23.49 3.12 15.86
N LYS A 23 -22.57 3.45 16.76
CA LYS A 23 -21.46 4.38 16.51
C LYS A 23 -20.18 3.85 17.14
N GLU A 24 -19.06 4.21 16.52
CA GLU A 24 -17.76 4.11 17.17
C GLU A 24 -17.64 5.14 18.30
N ILE A 25 -16.74 4.88 19.25
CA ILE A 25 -16.46 5.76 20.39
C ILE A 25 -15.02 6.25 20.31
N GLU A 26 -14.78 7.45 20.84
CA GLU A 26 -13.42 7.99 20.96
C GLU A 26 -12.57 7.06 21.84
N GLY A 27 -11.40 6.67 21.35
CA GLY A 27 -10.55 5.67 22.00
C GLY A 27 -11.06 4.22 21.93
N GLY A 28 -12.12 3.95 21.14
CA GLY A 28 -12.71 2.61 20.98
C GLY A 28 -12.01 1.70 19.98
N VAL A 29 -11.07 2.23 19.18
CA VAL A 29 -10.27 1.43 18.24
C VAL A 29 -9.26 0.62 19.03
N VAL A 30 -9.42 -0.70 19.03
CA VAL A 30 -8.50 -1.62 19.71
C VAL A 30 -7.20 -1.77 18.92
N LEU A 31 -7.31 -1.97 17.61
CA LEU A 31 -6.17 -2.07 16.70
C LEU A 31 -6.58 -1.71 15.28
N GLU A 32 -5.64 -1.15 14.53
CA GLU A 32 -5.72 -1.02 13.07
C GLU A 32 -5.20 -2.29 12.41
N SER A 33 -5.85 -2.75 11.35
CA SER A 33 -5.53 -4.02 10.70
C SER A 33 -5.35 -3.87 9.20
N GLN A 34 -4.38 -4.61 8.66
CA GLN A 34 -4.15 -4.77 7.23
C GLN A 34 -3.58 -6.17 6.97
N ALA A 35 -3.62 -6.60 5.71
CA ALA A 35 -2.91 -7.82 5.30
C ALA A 35 -1.40 -7.65 5.51
N ALA A 36 -0.74 -8.66 6.09
CA ALA A 36 0.69 -8.64 6.37
C ALA A 36 1.35 -9.96 5.95
N LEU A 37 2.54 -9.88 5.33
CA LEU A 37 3.39 -11.04 5.09
C LEU A 37 4.09 -11.42 6.41
N VAL A 38 3.74 -12.58 6.96
CA VAL A 38 4.33 -13.10 8.20
C VAL A 38 5.09 -14.40 7.94
N ALA A 39 6.22 -14.60 8.63
CA ALA A 39 7.06 -15.77 8.48
C ALA A 39 7.50 -16.36 9.84
N SER A 40 7.57 -17.69 9.92
CA SER A 40 8.05 -18.39 11.10
C SER A 40 9.56 -18.20 11.26
N ARG A 41 10.00 -17.55 12.35
CA ARG A 41 11.42 -17.38 12.67
C ARG A 41 12.19 -18.70 12.69
N LYS A 42 11.61 -19.76 13.26
CA LYS A 42 12.24 -21.08 13.30
C LYS A 42 12.45 -21.65 11.90
N SER A 43 11.48 -21.44 11.00
CA SER A 43 11.59 -21.91 9.61
C SER A 43 12.62 -21.10 8.82
N LEU A 44 12.66 -19.78 9.00
CA LEU A 44 13.64 -18.91 8.34
C LEU A 44 15.08 -19.30 8.67
N ILE A 45 15.35 -19.74 9.91
CA ILE A 45 16.68 -20.13 10.36
C ILE A 45 16.99 -21.60 10.04
N GLY A 46 16.00 -22.49 10.24
CA GLY A 46 16.23 -23.93 10.26
C GLY A 46 15.89 -24.68 8.96
N ARG A 47 15.21 -24.05 8.00
CA ARG A 47 14.82 -24.68 6.74
C ARG A 47 15.49 -23.98 5.57
N LYS A 48 16.40 -24.69 4.90
CA LYS A 48 17.11 -24.22 3.71
C LYS A 48 16.13 -23.73 2.64
N GLY A 49 16.37 -22.55 2.07
CA GLY A 49 15.58 -21.97 0.97
C GLY A 49 14.40 -21.08 1.43
N VAL A 50 13.99 -21.15 2.71
CA VAL A 50 12.82 -20.39 3.19
C VAL A 50 13.16 -18.91 3.34
N LEU A 51 14.35 -18.58 3.83
CA LEU A 51 14.78 -17.18 3.98
C LEU A 51 14.88 -16.51 2.61
N GLU A 52 15.50 -17.17 1.65
CA GLU A 52 15.73 -16.67 0.30
C GLU A 52 14.41 -16.43 -0.43
N THR A 53 13.49 -17.40 -0.36
CA THR A 53 12.15 -17.26 -0.97
C THR A 53 11.35 -16.14 -0.30
N THR A 54 11.43 -16.01 1.03
CA THR A 54 10.71 -14.94 1.76
C THR A 54 11.27 -13.56 1.40
N HIS A 55 12.58 -13.45 1.23
CA HIS A 55 13.24 -12.22 0.77
C HIS A 55 12.75 -11.82 -0.63
N GLU A 56 12.74 -12.74 -1.58
CA GLU A 56 12.24 -12.49 -2.93
C GLU A 56 10.75 -12.08 -2.93
N MET A 57 9.93 -12.70 -2.08
CA MET A 57 8.52 -12.33 -1.94
C MET A 57 8.36 -10.90 -1.40
N LEU A 58 9.18 -10.51 -0.41
CA LEU A 58 9.18 -9.15 0.12
C LEU A 58 9.55 -8.13 -0.96
N GLU A 59 10.63 -8.37 -1.71
CA GLU A 59 11.06 -7.49 -2.81
C GLU A 59 9.95 -7.30 -3.85
N ARG A 60 9.27 -8.39 -4.23
CA ARG A 60 8.17 -8.34 -5.20
C ARG A 60 6.97 -7.56 -4.69
N LEU A 61 6.60 -7.73 -3.43
CA LEU A 61 5.47 -7.02 -2.83
C LEU A 61 5.77 -5.51 -2.71
N GLU A 62 6.96 -5.15 -2.27
CA GLU A 62 7.38 -3.73 -2.18
C GLU A 62 7.45 -3.07 -3.56
N ALA A 63 8.03 -3.77 -4.54
CA ALA A 63 8.07 -3.29 -5.92
C ALA A 63 6.66 -3.11 -6.52
N HIS A 64 5.76 -4.07 -6.26
CA HIS A 64 4.37 -3.98 -6.71
C HIS A 64 3.65 -2.78 -6.07
N LEU A 65 3.75 -2.60 -4.75
CA LEU A 65 3.15 -1.46 -4.05
C LEU A 65 3.68 -0.12 -4.55
N ARG A 66 4.99 -0.03 -4.84
CA ARG A 66 5.59 1.17 -5.44
C ARG A 66 5.05 1.43 -6.85
N ALA A 67 4.83 0.38 -7.64
CA ALA A 67 4.33 0.49 -9.00
C ALA A 67 2.84 0.87 -9.09
N THR A 68 2.01 0.48 -8.10
CA THR A 68 0.55 0.74 -8.11
C THR A 68 0.19 2.22 -8.27
N GLY A 69 1.05 3.14 -7.81
CA GLY A 69 0.85 4.58 -7.93
C GLY A 69 1.51 5.23 -9.16
N GLN A 70 2.14 4.47 -10.05
CA GLN A 70 2.99 5.00 -11.11
C GLN A 70 2.48 4.63 -12.51
N PHE A 71 2.73 5.51 -13.46
CA PHE A 71 2.44 5.28 -14.88
C PHE A 71 3.67 5.56 -15.72
N THR A 72 3.92 4.71 -16.72
CA THR A 72 4.90 5.01 -17.76
C THR A 72 4.23 5.88 -18.81
N VAL A 73 4.71 7.12 -18.96
CA VAL A 73 4.21 8.09 -19.94
C VAL A 73 5.26 8.29 -21.02
N THR A 74 4.92 7.96 -22.26
CA THR A 74 5.77 8.20 -23.44
C THR A 74 5.11 9.27 -24.31
N ALA A 75 5.84 10.33 -24.61
CA ALA A 75 5.34 11.44 -25.42
C ALA A 75 6.37 11.85 -26.49
N ASN A 76 5.88 12.12 -27.70
CA ASN A 76 6.70 12.69 -28.76
C ASN A 76 6.80 14.20 -28.58
N MET A 77 8.02 14.74 -28.65
CA MET A 77 8.28 16.18 -28.51
C MET A 77 9.12 16.67 -29.68
N ARG A 78 8.75 17.83 -30.22
CA ARG A 78 9.57 18.52 -31.22
C ARG A 78 10.65 19.32 -30.50
N GLY A 79 11.92 19.03 -30.78
CA GLY A 79 13.09 19.76 -30.28
C GLY A 79 14.22 19.75 -31.28
N SER A 80 15.12 20.71 -31.15
CA SER A 80 16.34 20.84 -31.94
C SER A 80 17.51 20.04 -31.37
N SER A 81 17.48 19.69 -30.08
CA SER A 81 18.41 18.77 -29.42
C SER A 81 17.76 18.02 -28.25
N ALA A 82 18.45 17.01 -27.70
CA ALA A 82 17.99 16.25 -26.55
C ALA A 82 17.97 17.10 -25.27
N GLU A 83 18.95 17.99 -25.12
CA GLU A 83 19.09 18.91 -23.99
C GLU A 83 17.92 19.90 -23.93
N GLU A 84 17.50 20.43 -25.08
CA GLU A 84 16.36 21.34 -25.17
C GLU A 84 15.04 20.65 -24.75
N VAL A 85 14.86 19.39 -25.16
CA VAL A 85 13.69 18.59 -24.76
C VAL A 85 13.75 18.29 -23.26
N ALA A 86 14.92 17.92 -22.73
CA ALA A 86 15.11 17.64 -21.31
C ALA A 86 14.84 18.87 -20.43
N GLU A 87 15.36 20.05 -20.81
CA GLU A 87 15.10 21.30 -20.09
C GLU A 87 13.60 21.62 -20.05
N ARG A 88 12.90 21.48 -21.19
CA ARG A 88 11.46 21.70 -21.24
C ARG A 88 10.68 20.73 -20.35
N VAL A 89 11.04 19.44 -20.33
CA VAL A 89 10.40 18.44 -19.44
C VAL A 89 10.68 18.77 -17.98
N LEU A 90 11.93 19.05 -17.61
CA LEU A 90 12.35 19.32 -16.23
C LEU A 90 11.82 20.67 -15.70
N SER A 91 11.48 21.61 -16.58
CA SER A 91 10.83 22.87 -16.19
C SER A 91 9.40 22.69 -15.68
N GLN A 92 8.75 21.56 -16.00
CA GLN A 92 7.39 21.26 -15.56
C GLN A 92 7.40 20.44 -14.25
N PRO A 93 6.81 20.95 -13.14
CA PRO A 93 6.93 20.30 -11.82
C PRO A 93 6.42 18.86 -11.76
N SER A 94 5.45 18.49 -12.59
CA SER A 94 4.83 17.17 -12.60
C SER A 94 5.51 16.16 -13.54
N LEU A 95 6.60 16.54 -14.22
CA LEU A 95 7.28 15.71 -15.22
C LEU A 95 8.71 15.33 -14.82
N SER A 96 9.08 15.48 -13.54
CA SER A 96 10.42 15.16 -13.04
C SER A 96 10.76 13.66 -13.07
N GLY A 97 9.78 12.78 -13.34
CA GLY A 97 9.97 11.35 -13.41
C GLY A 97 10.06 10.67 -12.04
N LEU A 98 10.78 9.55 -11.97
CA LEU A 98 10.98 8.76 -10.75
C LEU A 98 11.76 9.59 -9.71
N GLN A 99 11.24 9.64 -8.47
CA GLN A 99 11.91 10.18 -7.29
C GLN A 99 12.30 9.05 -6.32
#